data_AF-A0A502GQT1-F1
#
_entry.id   AF-A0A502GQT1-F1
#
_cell.length_a   1.000
_cell.length_b   1.000
_cell.length_c   1.000
_cell.angle_alpha   90.00
_cell.angle_beta   90.00
_cell.angle_gamma   90.00
#
_symmetry.space_group_name_H-M   'P 1'
#
loop_
_entity.id
_entity.type
_entity.pdbx_description
1 polymer ?
#
loop_
_entity_poly.entity_id
_entity_poly.type
_entity_poly.pdbx_seq_one_letter_code
_entity_poly.pdbx_strand_id
1 'polypeptide(L)'
;MAKQKFKVTNWSAYNKVLINRGSLIFWIDESTIQATQVKINMTITQRLFLVFSLLSASLISLVIIAVLVVMAFQLRFQYVQSNIVLSIIDLGKMVDASNQLIIWMYRHQSETEPTKQADVEKKLSELVSNLKNLNQYYLDNDISSGRDRQMTELGFATIQDIQNKLPTFLKGSREQNDAVSLRELHGNTGIGETARRLISGYMEQLQLNVDIGDTLKNQNIQIYQLTLLAMIAGSAIVITILVLFTMQTVVVNKNWPRL
;
A
#
# COMPACT_ATOMS: atom_id res chain seq x y z
N MET A 1 -31.08 34.49 61.59
CA MET A 1 -31.66 35.64 60.86
C MET A 1 -32.34 35.13 59.59
N ALA A 2 -33.64 35.36 59.42
CA ALA A 2 -34.42 34.86 58.27
C ALA A 2 -34.35 35.85 57.08
N LYS A 3 -34.00 35.37 55.88
CA LYS A 3 -34.03 36.17 54.65
C LYS A 3 -35.48 36.36 54.19
N GLN A 4 -35.99 37.59 54.27
CA GLN A 4 -37.32 37.97 53.80
C GLN A 4 -37.34 37.98 52.26
N LYS A 5 -38.18 37.15 51.64
CA LYS A 5 -38.41 37.16 50.19
C LYS A 5 -39.63 38.06 49.90
N PHE A 6 -39.41 39.19 49.23
CA PHE A 6 -40.48 40.06 48.77
C PHE A 6 -40.99 39.61 47.41
N LYS A 7 -42.30 39.37 47.29
CA LYS A 7 -42.96 39.07 46.01
C LYS A 7 -43.47 40.38 45.42
N VAL A 8 -42.88 40.86 44.33
CA VAL A 8 -43.33 42.06 43.63
C VAL A 8 -44.59 41.70 42.85
N THR A 9 -45.76 41.99 43.40
CA THR A 9 -47.08 41.64 42.84
C THR A 9 -47.50 42.48 41.64
N ASN A 10 -46.70 43.49 41.26
CA ASN A 10 -47.06 44.43 40.20
C ASN A 10 -45.90 44.75 39.23
N TRP A 11 -45.10 43.72 38.93
CA TRP A 11 -43.88 43.83 38.10
C TRP A 11 -44.13 44.54 36.77
N SER A 12 -45.23 44.24 36.08
CA SER A 12 -45.57 44.82 34.77
C SER A 12 -45.68 46.35 34.80
N ALA A 13 -46.34 46.91 35.81
CA ALA A 13 -46.48 48.36 35.96
C ALA A 13 -45.15 49.03 36.29
N TYR A 14 -44.35 48.40 37.16
CA TYR A 14 -43.02 48.89 37.54
C TYR A 14 -42.05 48.91 36.34
N ASN A 15 -42.11 47.86 35.52
CA ASN A 15 -41.28 47.72 34.32
C ASN A 15 -41.59 48.81 33.28
N LYS A 16 -42.89 49.13 33.11
CA LYS A 16 -43.36 50.18 32.18
C LYS A 16 -42.84 51.57 32.58
N VAL A 17 -42.72 51.84 33.88
CA VAL A 17 -42.16 53.11 34.40
C VAL A 17 -40.65 53.19 34.21
N LEU A 18 -39.93 52.07 34.32
CA LEU A 18 -38.47 52.00 34.11
C LEU A 18 -38.06 52.22 32.66
N ILE A 19 -38.84 51.70 31.70
CA ILE A 19 -38.64 51.94 30.25
C ILE A 19 -38.78 53.44 29.95
N ASN A 20 -39.83 54.09 30.47
CA ASN A 20 -40.07 55.51 30.22
C ASN A 20 -39.04 56.45 30.86
N ARG A 21 -38.21 55.96 31.79
CA ARG A 21 -37.17 56.76 32.47
C ARG A 21 -35.76 56.56 31.89
N GLY A 22 -35.62 55.86 30.77
CA GLY A 22 -34.33 55.72 30.07
C GLY A 22 -33.27 54.91 30.81
N SER A 23 -33.68 54.03 31.73
CA SER A 23 -32.77 53.20 32.52
C SER A 23 -32.15 52.09 31.65
N LEU A 24 -30.87 52.23 31.31
CA LEU A 24 -30.02 51.28 30.57
C LEU A 24 -29.62 50.04 31.41
N ILE A 25 -30.56 49.41 32.11
CA ILE A 25 -30.30 48.09 32.71
C ILE A 25 -30.69 47.05 31.66
N PHE A 26 -29.67 46.38 31.14
CA PHE A 26 -29.69 45.31 30.15
C PHE A 26 -30.90 44.37 30.33
N TRP A 27 -31.82 44.43 29.37
CA TRP A 27 -33.02 43.61 29.31
C TRP A 27 -32.68 42.26 28.68
N ILE A 28 -32.61 41.19 29.47
CA ILE A 28 -32.83 39.85 28.95
C ILE A 28 -34.28 39.49 29.25
N ASP A 29 -35.12 39.49 28.23
CA ASP A 29 -36.45 38.89 28.30
C ASP A 29 -36.30 37.36 28.33
N GLU A 30 -37.08 36.66 29.15
CA GLU A 30 -37.14 35.19 29.10
C GLU A 30 -37.55 34.71 27.70
N SER A 31 -38.30 35.52 26.94
CA SER A 31 -38.61 35.25 25.54
C SER A 31 -37.38 35.31 24.63
N THR A 32 -36.40 36.19 24.92
CA THR A 32 -35.13 36.25 24.17
C THR A 32 -34.23 35.04 24.47
N ILE A 33 -34.26 34.49 25.69
CA ILE A 33 -33.56 33.23 26.02
C ILE A 33 -34.20 32.06 25.26
N GLN A 34 -35.53 32.02 25.15
CA GLN A 34 -36.23 31.01 24.35
C GLN A 34 -36.04 31.19 22.85
N ALA A 35 -35.87 32.43 22.37
CA ALA A 35 -35.62 32.71 20.95
C ALA A 35 -34.23 32.27 20.48
N THR A 36 -33.22 32.26 21.36
CA THR A 36 -31.89 31.67 21.08
C THR A 36 -31.85 30.15 21.16
N GLN A 37 -32.87 29.50 21.72
CA GLN A 37 -33.06 28.06 21.55
C GLN A 37 -33.76 27.87 20.21
N VAL A 38 -33.03 27.41 19.19
CA VAL A 38 -33.65 26.91 17.97
C VAL A 38 -34.55 25.74 18.37
N LYS A 39 -35.83 26.04 18.65
CA LYS A 39 -36.84 25.05 19.01
C LYS A 39 -37.25 24.33 17.75
N ILE A 40 -36.43 23.35 17.35
CA ILE A 40 -36.78 22.44 16.27
C ILE A 40 -38.04 21.69 16.75
N ASN A 41 -39.20 22.06 16.19
CA ASN A 41 -40.51 21.54 16.59
C ASN A 41 -40.75 20.15 15.96
N MET A 42 -39.86 19.20 16.22
CA MET A 42 -40.00 17.80 15.79
C MET A 42 -40.80 17.00 16.83
N THR A 43 -41.73 16.16 16.35
CA THR A 43 -42.47 15.20 17.17
C THR A 43 -41.55 14.09 17.70
N ILE A 44 -41.96 13.39 18.77
CA ILE A 44 -41.17 12.29 19.35
C ILE A 44 -40.88 11.21 18.31
N THR A 45 -41.87 10.87 17.47
CA THR A 45 -41.73 9.91 16.38
C THR A 45 -40.72 10.38 15.32
N GLN A 46 -40.74 11.65 14.93
CA GLN A 46 -39.77 12.20 13.96
C GLN A 46 -38.34 12.17 14.51
N ARG A 47 -38.15 12.49 15.80
CA ARG A 47 -36.84 12.42 16.46
C ARG A 47 -36.32 10.99 16.55
N LEU A 48 -37.20 10.04 16.92
CA LEU A 48 -36.85 8.62 16.98
C LEU A 48 -36.47 8.09 15.59
N PHE A 49 -37.25 8.44 14.57
CA PHE A 49 -36.96 8.06 13.18
C PHE A 49 -35.63 8.64 12.68
N LEU A 50 -35.31 9.89 13.05
CA LEU A 50 -34.05 10.54 12.72
C LEU A 50 -32.84 9.84 13.38
N VAL A 51 -32.95 9.45 14.65
CA VAL A 51 -31.91 8.69 15.36
C VAL A 51 -31.66 7.33 14.69
N PHE A 52 -32.73 6.59 14.37
CA PHE A 52 -32.61 5.30 13.68
C PHE A 52 -32.04 5.44 12.27
N SER A 53 -32.44 6.48 11.53
CA SER A 53 -31.93 6.74 10.18
C SER A 53 -30.44 7.11 10.21
N LEU A 54 -30.01 7.95 11.15
CA LEU A 54 -28.61 8.31 11.34
C LEU A 54 -27.76 7.10 11.76
N LEU A 55 -28.27 6.27 12.67
CA LEU A 55 -27.61 5.02 13.06
C LEU A 55 -27.43 4.10 11.84
N SER A 56 -28.51 3.90 11.06
CA SER A 56 -28.47 3.08 9.85
C SER A 56 -27.48 3.61 8.82
N ALA A 57 -27.52 4.92 8.53
CA ALA A 57 -26.60 5.56 7.59
C ALA A 57 -25.14 5.45 8.05
N SER A 58 -24.86 5.59 9.35
CA SER A 58 -23.52 5.41 9.90
C SER A 58 -23.04 3.97 9.76
N LEU A 59 -23.89 2.97 10.03
CA LEU A 59 -23.53 1.56 9.87
C LEU A 59 -23.24 1.22 8.42
N ILE A 60 -24.08 1.68 7.48
CA ILE A 60 -23.87 1.50 6.04
C ILE A 60 -22.54 2.11 5.62
N SER A 61 -22.24 3.33 6.08
CA SER A 61 -20.97 4.02 5.75
C SER A 61 -19.76 3.24 6.26
N LEU A 62 -19.80 2.73 7.49
CA LEU A 62 -18.73 1.91 8.06
C LEU A 62 -18.50 0.63 7.26
N VAL A 63 -19.59 -0.06 6.86
CA VAL A 63 -19.50 -1.28 6.04
C VAL A 63 -18.90 -0.97 4.68
N ILE A 64 -19.32 0.12 4.02
CA ILE A 64 -18.76 0.54 2.74
C ILE A 64 -17.25 0.78 2.86
N ILE A 65 -16.81 1.55 3.86
CA ILE A 65 -15.39 1.83 4.09
C ILE A 65 -14.61 0.54 4.33
N ALA A 66 -15.13 -0.36 5.18
CA ALA A 66 -14.50 -1.65 5.46
C ALA A 66 -14.33 -2.50 4.19
N VAL A 67 -15.38 -2.59 3.36
CA VAL A 67 -15.34 -3.33 2.09
C VAL A 67 -14.33 -2.73 1.11
N LEU A 68 -14.28 -1.40 0.98
CA LEU A 68 -13.30 -0.74 0.09
C LEU A 68 -11.86 -1.02 0.52
N VAL A 69 -11.58 -0.98 1.83
CA VAL A 69 -10.24 -1.27 2.37
C VAL A 69 -9.85 -2.73 2.15
N VAL A 70 -10.77 -3.66 2.41
CA VAL A 70 -10.55 -5.11 2.15
C VAL A 70 -10.34 -5.37 0.66
N MET A 71 -11.10 -4.73 -0.21
CA MET A 71 -10.93 -4.86 -1.67
C MET A 71 -9.55 -4.35 -2.11
N ALA A 72 -9.12 -3.18 -1.63
CA ALA A 72 -7.80 -2.64 -1.94
C ALA A 72 -6.65 -3.47 -1.36
N PHE A 73 -6.85 -4.09 -0.19
CA PHE A 73 -5.93 -5.08 0.38
C PHE A 73 -5.82 -6.30 -0.54
N GLN A 74 -6.95 -6.84 -0.98
CA GLN A 74 -7.00 -8.03 -1.83
C GLN A 74 -6.27 -7.79 -3.15
N LEU A 75 -6.47 -6.64 -3.80
CA LEU A 75 -5.78 -6.28 -5.04
C LEU A 75 -4.25 -6.27 -4.87
N ARG A 76 -3.75 -5.62 -3.81
CA ARG A 76 -2.30 -5.54 -3.53
C ARG A 76 -1.72 -6.90 -3.16
N PHE A 77 -2.45 -7.69 -2.39
CA PHE A 77 -2.03 -9.04 -2.03
C PHE A 77 -1.94 -9.95 -3.26
N GLN A 78 -2.97 -9.92 -4.11
CA GLN A 78 -2.97 -10.66 -5.38
C GLN A 78 -1.81 -10.22 -6.26
N TYR A 79 -1.52 -8.93 -6.36
CA TYR A 79 -0.37 -8.43 -7.12
C TYR A 79 0.96 -9.00 -6.60
N VAL A 80 1.18 -9.00 -5.28
CA VAL A 80 2.39 -9.59 -4.68
C VAL A 80 2.50 -11.08 -4.99
N GLN A 81 1.41 -11.84 -4.87
CA GLN A 81 1.45 -13.29 -5.11
C GLN A 81 1.63 -13.65 -6.58
N SER A 82 0.91 -12.97 -7.47
CA SER A 82 0.85 -13.30 -8.90
C SER A 82 1.91 -12.62 -9.76
N ASN A 83 2.59 -11.58 -9.25
CA ASN A 83 3.64 -10.88 -9.99
C ASN A 83 4.96 -10.94 -9.22
N ILE A 84 5.01 -10.38 -8.00
CA ILE A 84 6.28 -10.25 -7.26
C ILE A 84 6.91 -11.61 -6.92
N VAL A 85 6.14 -12.54 -6.36
CA VAL A 85 6.67 -13.87 -5.99
C VAL A 85 7.15 -14.65 -7.22
N LEU A 86 6.38 -14.66 -8.31
CA LEU A 86 6.79 -15.33 -9.55
C LEU A 86 8.04 -14.68 -10.14
N SER A 87 8.09 -13.34 -10.19
CA SER A 87 9.25 -12.61 -10.68
C SER A 87 10.54 -12.96 -9.93
N ILE A 88 10.49 -13.10 -8.60
CA ILE A 88 11.65 -13.47 -7.78
C ILE A 88 12.11 -14.89 -8.09
N ILE A 89 11.17 -15.83 -8.28
CA ILE A 89 11.47 -17.21 -8.62
C ILE A 89 12.15 -17.29 -9.99
N ASP A 90 11.61 -16.59 -10.99
CA ASP A 90 12.13 -16.65 -12.35
C ASP A 90 13.47 -15.92 -12.51
N LEU A 91 13.68 -14.80 -11.80
CA LEU A 91 15.01 -14.18 -11.67
C LEU A 91 16.00 -15.13 -10.98
N GLY A 92 15.57 -15.90 -9.98
CA GLY A 92 16.38 -16.94 -9.36
C GLY A 92 16.85 -18.00 -10.37
N LYS A 93 15.97 -18.45 -11.28
CA LYS A 93 16.33 -19.38 -12.36
C LYS A 93 17.33 -18.75 -13.33
N MET A 94 17.19 -17.46 -13.63
CA MET A 94 18.09 -16.72 -14.52
C MET A 94 19.49 -16.55 -13.90
N VAL A 95 19.55 -16.27 -12.60
CA VAL A 95 20.81 -16.27 -11.82
C VAL A 95 21.47 -17.64 -11.84
N ASP A 96 20.73 -18.72 -11.56
CA ASP A 96 21.25 -20.08 -11.59
C ASP A 96 21.79 -20.47 -12.97
N ALA A 97 21.01 -20.25 -14.04
CA ALA A 97 21.46 -20.53 -15.40
C ALA A 97 22.72 -19.73 -15.80
N SER A 98 22.86 -18.50 -15.29
CA SER A 98 24.06 -17.68 -15.51
C SER A 98 25.26 -18.20 -14.73
N ASN A 99 25.07 -18.70 -13.51
CA ASN A 99 26.12 -19.39 -12.75
C ASN A 99 26.55 -20.68 -13.45
N GLN A 100 25.61 -21.45 -14.00
CA GLN A 100 25.91 -22.64 -14.77
C GLN A 100 26.79 -22.33 -15.99
N LEU A 101 26.57 -21.21 -16.70
CA LEU A 101 27.47 -20.80 -17.78
C LEU A 101 28.93 -20.72 -17.31
N ILE A 102 29.20 -20.07 -16.18
CA ILE A 102 30.56 -19.94 -15.63
C ILE A 102 31.14 -21.32 -15.31
N ILE A 103 30.37 -22.18 -14.64
CA ILE A 103 30.80 -23.54 -14.28
C ILE A 103 31.16 -24.36 -15.53
N TRP A 104 30.30 -24.33 -16.55
CA TRP A 104 30.52 -25.08 -17.78
C TRP A 104 31.65 -24.50 -18.64
N MET A 105 31.91 -23.20 -18.57
CA MET A 105 33.10 -22.61 -19.19
C MET A 105 34.37 -23.11 -18.50
N TYR A 106 34.44 -23.14 -17.16
CA TYR A 106 35.58 -23.74 -16.46
C TYR A 106 35.75 -25.23 -16.76
N ARG A 107 34.64 -25.95 -16.93
CA ARG A 107 34.66 -27.37 -17.33
C ARG A 107 35.22 -27.54 -18.74
N HIS A 108 34.85 -26.69 -19.69
CA HIS A 108 35.41 -26.70 -21.06
C HIS A 108 36.92 -26.45 -21.02
N GLN A 109 37.34 -25.45 -20.24
CA GLN A 109 38.74 -25.06 -20.06
C GLN A 109 39.60 -26.17 -19.45
N SER A 110 39.03 -26.99 -18.57
CA SER A 110 39.77 -28.07 -17.88
C SER A 110 39.73 -29.40 -18.63
N GLU A 111 38.93 -29.51 -19.68
CA GLU A 111 38.77 -30.73 -20.47
C GLU A 111 39.81 -30.78 -21.59
N THR A 112 40.52 -31.90 -21.70
CA THR A 112 41.59 -32.09 -22.70
C THR A 112 41.14 -32.96 -23.87
N GLU A 113 40.07 -33.73 -23.71
CA GLU A 113 39.55 -34.61 -24.75
C GLU A 113 38.65 -33.84 -25.74
N PRO A 114 39.00 -33.77 -27.04
CA PRO A 114 38.25 -32.95 -28.00
C PRO A 114 36.77 -33.31 -28.14
N THR A 115 36.44 -34.61 -28.01
CA THR A 115 35.06 -35.08 -28.08
C THR A 115 34.23 -34.59 -26.89
N LYS A 116 34.80 -34.61 -25.69
CA LYS A 116 34.14 -34.10 -24.48
C LYS A 116 34.06 -32.58 -24.48
N GLN A 117 35.08 -31.89 -25.01
CA GLN A 117 35.01 -30.44 -25.24
C GLN A 117 33.83 -30.08 -26.16
N ALA A 118 33.64 -30.82 -27.25
CA ALA A 118 32.51 -30.60 -28.15
C ALA A 118 31.14 -30.82 -27.46
N ASP A 119 31.03 -31.78 -26.55
CA ASP A 119 29.80 -31.98 -25.77
C ASP A 119 29.54 -30.84 -24.77
N VAL A 120 30.59 -30.32 -24.13
CA VAL A 120 30.50 -29.12 -23.29
C VAL A 120 30.08 -27.88 -24.11
N GLU A 121 30.59 -27.73 -25.34
CA GLU A 121 30.21 -26.62 -26.24
C GLU A 121 28.72 -26.64 -26.59
N LYS A 122 28.17 -27.82 -26.88
CA LYS A 122 26.72 -27.98 -27.06
C LYS A 122 25.99 -27.51 -25.81
N LYS A 123 26.47 -27.90 -24.62
CA LYS A 123 25.81 -27.51 -23.36
C LYS A 123 25.86 -26.00 -23.11
N LEU A 124 26.98 -25.36 -23.41
CA LEU A 124 27.12 -23.90 -23.33
C LEU A 124 26.15 -23.20 -24.28
N SER A 125 26.03 -23.68 -25.52
CA SER A 125 25.06 -23.15 -26.49
C SER A 125 23.61 -23.30 -26.02
N GLU A 126 23.26 -24.45 -25.43
CA GLU A 126 21.94 -24.67 -24.82
C GLU A 126 21.67 -23.70 -23.68
N LEU A 127 22.65 -23.49 -22.79
CA LEU A 127 22.51 -22.57 -21.65
C LEU A 127 22.31 -21.12 -22.10
N VAL A 128 23.05 -20.65 -23.11
CA VAL A 128 22.86 -19.30 -23.68
C VAL A 128 21.46 -19.16 -24.31
N SER A 129 21.01 -20.17 -25.05
CA SER A 129 19.65 -20.20 -25.63
C SER A 129 18.57 -20.18 -24.54
N ASN A 130 18.75 -20.99 -23.49
CA ASN A 130 17.84 -21.04 -22.35
C ASN A 130 17.76 -19.70 -21.61
N LEU A 131 18.89 -19.03 -21.39
CA LEU A 131 18.91 -17.69 -20.79
C LEU A 131 18.12 -16.68 -21.61
N LYS A 132 18.25 -16.70 -22.95
CA LYS A 132 17.45 -15.85 -23.83
C LYS A 132 15.95 -16.11 -23.66
N ASN A 133 15.56 -17.39 -23.58
CA ASN A 133 14.16 -17.77 -23.40
C ASN A 133 13.62 -17.38 -22.02
N LEU A 134 14.39 -17.59 -20.95
CA LEU A 134 14.02 -17.15 -19.60
C LEU A 134 13.87 -15.62 -19.53
N ASN A 135 14.80 -14.88 -20.15
CA ASN A 135 14.75 -13.42 -20.18
C ASN A 135 13.54 -12.91 -20.98
N GLN A 136 13.16 -13.60 -22.06
CA GLN A 136 11.95 -13.31 -22.83
C GLN A 136 10.67 -13.64 -22.06
N TYR A 137 10.63 -14.81 -21.43
CA TYR A 137 9.51 -15.19 -20.58
C TYR A 137 9.28 -14.14 -19.49
N TYR A 138 10.34 -13.71 -18.82
CA TYR A 138 10.28 -12.68 -17.79
C TYR A 138 9.75 -11.34 -18.35
N LEU A 139 10.24 -10.92 -19.53
CA LEU A 139 9.76 -9.70 -20.19
C LEU A 139 8.25 -9.73 -20.49
N ASP A 140 7.73 -10.90 -20.85
CA ASP A 140 6.35 -11.07 -21.28
C ASP A 140 5.38 -11.25 -20.09
N ASN A 141 5.85 -11.78 -18.96
CA ASN A 141 4.98 -12.24 -17.88
C ASN A 141 5.23 -11.58 -16.52
N ASP A 142 6.47 -11.21 -16.18
CA ASP A 142 6.86 -10.97 -14.79
C ASP A 142 7.30 -9.52 -14.50
N ILE A 143 7.20 -8.64 -15.51
CA ILE A 143 7.57 -7.23 -15.37
C ILE A 143 6.69 -6.54 -14.32
N SER A 144 7.34 -6.03 -13.28
CA SER A 144 6.70 -5.38 -12.13
C SER A 144 6.82 -3.86 -12.15
N SER A 145 7.69 -3.29 -12.99
CA SER A 145 7.83 -1.83 -13.15
C SER A 145 8.55 -1.43 -14.45
N GLY A 146 8.53 -0.13 -14.77
CA GLY A 146 9.30 0.40 -15.89
C GLY A 146 10.83 0.23 -15.73
N ARG A 147 11.34 0.36 -14.49
CA ARG A 147 12.77 0.14 -14.20
C ARG A 147 13.14 -1.34 -14.35
N ASP A 148 12.27 -2.22 -13.87
CA ASP A 148 12.39 -3.67 -14.02
C ASP A 148 12.48 -4.07 -15.50
N ARG A 149 11.59 -3.53 -16.34
CA ARG A 149 11.64 -3.71 -17.81
C ARG A 149 12.97 -3.31 -18.43
N GLN A 150 13.52 -2.16 -18.05
CA GLN A 150 14.83 -1.69 -18.55
C GLN A 150 15.96 -2.65 -18.16
N MET A 151 15.93 -3.24 -16.97
CA MET A 151 16.92 -4.21 -16.54
C MET A 151 16.83 -5.51 -17.33
N THR A 152 15.62 -5.99 -17.63
CA THR A 152 15.40 -7.14 -18.53
C THR A 152 15.93 -6.87 -19.94
N GLU A 153 15.71 -5.67 -20.47
CA GLU A 153 16.24 -5.25 -21.78
C GLU A 153 17.77 -5.20 -21.80
N LEU A 154 18.41 -4.71 -20.73
CA LEU A 154 19.86 -4.78 -20.56
C LEU A 154 20.37 -6.22 -20.45
N GLY A 155 19.57 -7.13 -19.87
CA GLY A 155 19.82 -8.56 -19.84
C GLY A 155 19.99 -9.15 -21.25
N PHE A 156 19.11 -8.79 -22.20
CA PHE A 156 19.24 -9.24 -23.59
C PHE A 156 20.55 -8.79 -24.25
N ALA A 157 20.91 -7.52 -24.07
CA ALA A 157 22.16 -6.98 -24.60
C ALA A 157 23.37 -7.72 -24.02
N THR A 158 23.33 -8.04 -22.73
CA THR A 158 24.41 -8.77 -22.05
C THR A 158 24.48 -10.23 -22.50
N ILE A 159 23.35 -10.92 -22.68
CA ILE A 159 23.31 -12.28 -23.26
C ILE A 159 23.88 -12.30 -24.67
N GLN A 160 23.55 -11.29 -25.50
CA GLN A 160 24.12 -11.16 -26.84
C GLN A 160 25.65 -10.98 -26.78
N ASP A 161 26.15 -10.20 -25.82
CA ASP A 161 27.58 -10.00 -25.61
C ASP A 161 28.29 -11.30 -25.19
N ILE A 162 27.64 -12.15 -24.37
CA ILE A 162 28.12 -13.51 -24.05
C ILE A 162 28.22 -14.34 -25.33
N GLN A 163 27.15 -14.36 -26.15
CA GLN A 163 27.13 -15.13 -27.39
C GLN A 163 28.24 -14.70 -28.36
N ASN A 164 28.53 -13.40 -28.43
CA ASN A 164 29.57 -12.84 -29.29
C ASN A 164 30.99 -13.18 -28.81
N LYS A 165 31.22 -13.24 -27.50
CA LYS A 165 32.54 -13.53 -26.90
C LYS A 165 32.85 -15.02 -26.77
N LEU A 166 31.81 -15.86 -26.74
CA LEU A 166 31.95 -17.31 -26.55
C LEU A 166 32.91 -17.98 -27.55
N PRO A 167 32.89 -17.68 -28.86
CA PRO A 167 33.80 -18.32 -29.82
C PRO A 167 35.28 -18.10 -29.52
N THR A 168 35.66 -16.90 -29.07
CA THR A 168 37.06 -16.56 -28.72
C THR A 168 37.53 -17.39 -27.53
N PHE A 169 36.71 -17.47 -26.48
CA PHE A 169 36.98 -18.31 -25.32
C PHE A 169 37.12 -19.79 -25.72
N LEU A 170 36.14 -20.33 -26.47
CA LEU A 170 36.14 -21.74 -26.87
C LEU A 170 37.36 -22.09 -27.72
N LYS A 171 37.79 -21.19 -28.63
CA LYS A 171 39.00 -21.39 -29.42
C LYS A 171 40.24 -21.48 -28.52
N GLY A 172 40.42 -20.53 -27.60
CA GLY A 172 41.55 -20.54 -26.67
C GLY A 172 41.60 -21.81 -25.82
N SER A 173 40.44 -22.25 -25.34
CA SER A 173 40.30 -23.47 -24.53
C SER A 173 40.61 -24.75 -25.33
N ARG A 174 40.09 -24.89 -26.56
CA ARG A 174 40.42 -26.03 -27.44
C ARG A 174 41.91 -26.12 -27.76
N GLU A 175 42.56 -24.98 -27.94
CA GLU A 175 43.99 -24.87 -28.20
C GLU A 175 44.85 -25.04 -26.94
N GLN A 176 44.24 -25.25 -25.77
CA GLN A 176 44.90 -25.29 -24.46
C GLN A 176 45.78 -24.04 -24.22
N ASN A 177 45.32 -22.91 -24.73
CA ASN A 177 46.00 -21.63 -24.65
C ASN A 177 45.47 -20.82 -23.47
N ASP A 178 45.97 -21.13 -22.29
CA ASP A 178 45.57 -20.49 -21.02
C ASP A 178 45.72 -18.97 -21.05
N ALA A 179 46.71 -18.44 -21.77
CA ALA A 179 46.89 -17.00 -21.90
C ALA A 179 45.68 -16.33 -22.58
N VAL A 180 44.95 -17.05 -23.44
CA VAL A 180 43.72 -16.58 -24.08
C VAL A 180 42.50 -16.95 -23.23
N SER A 181 42.31 -18.22 -22.93
CA SER A 181 41.07 -18.69 -22.31
C SER A 181 40.92 -18.27 -20.84
N LEU A 182 41.99 -18.32 -20.03
CA LEU A 182 41.92 -17.81 -18.65
C LEU A 182 41.82 -16.28 -18.61
N ARG A 183 42.39 -15.57 -19.59
CA ARG A 183 42.18 -14.12 -19.72
C ARG A 183 40.71 -13.81 -20.02
N GLU A 184 40.05 -14.60 -20.85
CA GLU A 184 38.62 -14.45 -21.14
C GLU A 184 37.75 -14.74 -19.90
N LEU A 185 38.14 -15.67 -19.02
CA LEU A 185 37.37 -15.99 -17.80
C LEU A 185 37.65 -15.06 -16.61
N HIS A 186 38.92 -14.72 -16.38
CA HIS A 186 39.36 -13.98 -15.20
C HIS A 186 39.51 -12.48 -15.46
N GLY A 187 39.72 -12.08 -16.71
CA GLY A 187 39.93 -10.68 -17.08
C GLY A 187 38.65 -9.84 -16.92
N ASN A 188 38.85 -8.52 -16.87
CA ASN A 188 37.78 -7.54 -16.64
C ASN A 188 37.00 -7.17 -17.92
N THR A 189 37.32 -7.81 -19.05
CA THR A 189 36.70 -7.51 -20.36
C THR A 189 36.20 -8.74 -21.08
N GLY A 190 36.56 -9.94 -20.61
CA GLY A 190 36.25 -11.20 -21.27
C GLY A 190 34.84 -11.71 -20.98
N ILE A 191 34.53 -12.90 -21.52
CA ILE A 191 33.23 -13.55 -21.30
C ILE A 191 32.90 -13.80 -19.83
N GLY A 192 33.90 -14.10 -18.99
CA GLY A 192 33.69 -14.34 -17.56
C GLY A 192 33.17 -13.10 -16.84
N GLU A 193 33.66 -11.92 -17.21
CA GLU A 193 33.14 -10.66 -16.67
C GLU A 193 31.76 -10.33 -17.20
N THR A 194 31.49 -10.56 -18.49
CA THR A 194 30.13 -10.38 -19.03
C THR A 194 29.12 -11.28 -18.31
N ALA A 195 29.48 -12.54 -18.00
CA ALA A 195 28.62 -13.45 -17.24
C ALA A 195 28.39 -12.99 -15.78
N ARG A 196 29.44 -12.52 -15.09
CA ARG A 196 29.31 -11.95 -13.73
C ARG A 196 28.44 -10.70 -13.71
N ARG A 197 28.58 -9.83 -14.72
CA ARG A 197 27.72 -8.66 -14.89
C ARG A 197 26.25 -9.05 -15.08
N LEU A 198 25.98 -10.09 -15.88
CA LEU A 198 24.63 -10.62 -16.05
C LEU A 198 24.03 -11.08 -14.72
N ILE A 199 24.78 -11.86 -13.94
CA ILE A 199 24.37 -12.32 -12.60
C ILE A 199 24.06 -11.13 -11.69
N SER A 200 24.97 -10.14 -11.63
CA SER A 200 24.77 -8.95 -10.79
C SER A 200 23.53 -8.15 -11.19
N GLY A 201 23.27 -8.02 -12.50
CA GLY A 201 22.09 -7.34 -13.01
C GLY A 201 20.79 -8.05 -12.60
N TYR A 202 20.75 -9.38 -12.68
CA TYR A 202 19.59 -10.14 -12.22
C TYR A 202 19.41 -10.11 -10.69
N MET A 203 20.49 -10.06 -9.92
CA MET A 203 20.42 -9.88 -8.46
C MET A 203 19.90 -8.49 -8.08
N GLU A 204 20.36 -7.43 -8.76
CA GLU A 204 19.85 -6.07 -8.56
C GLU A 204 18.36 -5.98 -8.92
N GLN A 205 17.97 -6.60 -10.03
CA GLN A 205 16.59 -6.69 -10.47
C GLN A 205 15.71 -7.48 -9.48
N LEU A 206 16.23 -8.57 -8.90
CA LEU A 206 15.55 -9.32 -7.86
C LEU A 206 15.32 -8.46 -6.62
N GLN A 207 16.34 -7.72 -6.18
CA GLN A 207 16.22 -6.81 -5.04
C GLN A 207 15.17 -5.73 -5.29
N LEU A 208 15.12 -5.15 -6.49
CA LEU A 208 14.07 -4.19 -6.86
C LEU A 208 12.67 -4.77 -6.62
N ASN A 209 12.43 -6.01 -7.06
CA ASN A 209 11.12 -6.64 -6.92
C ASN A 209 10.78 -7.00 -5.47
N VAL A 210 11.78 -7.40 -4.68
CA VAL A 210 11.63 -7.53 -3.22
C VAL A 210 11.21 -6.20 -2.61
N ASP A 211 11.88 -5.09 -2.95
CA ASP A 211 11.59 -3.76 -2.42
C ASP A 211 10.19 -3.25 -2.81
N ILE A 212 9.74 -3.54 -4.03
CA ILE A 212 8.36 -3.26 -4.48
C ILE A 212 7.36 -4.03 -3.61
N GLY A 213 7.59 -5.33 -3.39
CA GLY A 213 6.76 -6.17 -2.54
C GLY A 213 6.66 -5.65 -1.10
N ASP A 214 7.80 -5.29 -0.51
CA ASP A 214 7.85 -4.75 0.85
C ASP A 214 7.18 -3.37 0.97
N THR A 215 7.31 -2.52 -0.06
CA THR A 215 6.61 -1.24 -0.13
C THR A 215 5.10 -1.43 -0.11
N LEU A 216 4.58 -2.35 -0.94
CA LEU A 216 3.15 -2.66 -0.98
C LEU A 216 2.64 -3.20 0.36
N LYS A 217 3.41 -4.10 0.98
CA LYS A 217 3.11 -4.65 2.31
C LYS A 217 3.04 -3.54 3.37
N ASN A 218 4.03 -2.65 3.41
CA ASN A 218 4.09 -1.56 4.39
C ASN A 218 2.93 -0.57 4.23
N GLN A 219 2.61 -0.18 2.99
CA GLN A 219 1.43 0.65 2.68
C GLN A 219 0.14 -0.01 3.17
N ASN A 220 0.03 -1.33 3.01
CA ASN A 220 -1.15 -2.09 3.42
C ASN A 220 -1.32 -2.07 4.95
N ILE A 221 -0.23 -2.29 5.69
CA ILE A 221 -0.21 -2.25 7.16
C ILE A 221 -0.63 -0.85 7.65
N GLN A 222 -0.06 0.21 7.08
CA GLN A 222 -0.37 1.59 7.46
C GLN A 222 -1.85 1.93 7.20
N ILE A 223 -2.36 1.61 6.01
CA ILE A 223 -3.76 1.87 5.65
C ILE A 223 -4.71 1.07 6.55
N TYR A 224 -4.40 -0.19 6.83
CA TYR A 224 -5.19 -1.01 7.74
C TYR A 224 -5.26 -0.40 9.14
N GLN A 225 -4.11 -0.04 9.74
CA GLN A 225 -4.06 0.54 11.09
C GLN A 225 -4.81 1.87 11.18
N LEU A 226 -4.59 2.77 10.22
CA LEU A 226 -5.26 4.06 10.18
C LEU A 226 -6.78 3.90 10.04
N THR A 227 -7.22 3.02 9.13
CA THR A 227 -8.65 2.78 8.88
C THR A 227 -9.30 2.15 10.11
N LEU A 228 -8.66 1.16 10.72
CA LEU A 228 -9.18 0.50 11.92
C LEU A 228 -9.38 1.51 13.05
N LEU A 229 -8.37 2.34 13.32
CA LEU A 229 -8.45 3.38 14.35
C LEU A 229 -9.55 4.40 14.02
N ALA A 230 -9.64 4.84 12.76
CA ALA A 230 -10.66 5.79 12.32
C ALA A 230 -12.07 5.22 12.45
N MET A 231 -12.29 3.94 12.12
CA MET A 231 -13.59 3.29 12.30
C MET A 231 -13.95 3.12 13.78
N ILE A 232 -13.01 2.76 14.64
CA ILE A 232 -13.23 2.66 16.10
C ILE A 232 -13.55 4.03 16.69
N ALA A 233 -12.72 5.05 16.43
CA ALA A 233 -12.95 6.40 16.93
C ALA A 233 -14.24 7.01 16.37
N GLY A 234 -14.47 6.87 15.06
CA GLY A 234 -15.67 7.36 14.39
C GLY A 234 -16.95 6.72 14.93
N SER A 235 -16.96 5.40 15.10
CA SER A 235 -18.11 4.70 15.70
C SER A 235 -18.35 5.14 17.15
N ALA A 236 -17.30 5.28 17.97
CA ALA A 236 -17.43 5.78 19.34
C ALA A 236 -18.00 7.20 19.40
N ILE A 237 -17.58 8.10 18.50
CA ILE A 237 -18.11 9.47 18.39
C ILE A 237 -19.60 9.43 18.01
N VAL A 238 -19.96 8.66 16.98
CA VAL A 238 -21.37 8.53 16.54
C VAL A 238 -22.24 8.00 17.67
N ILE A 239 -21.81 6.93 18.36
CA ILE A 239 -22.53 6.37 19.51
C ILE A 239 -22.71 7.43 20.60
N THR A 240 -21.64 8.16 20.94
CA THR A 240 -21.67 9.20 21.98
C THR A 240 -22.67 10.32 21.61
N ILE A 241 -22.66 10.78 20.37
CA ILE A 241 -23.60 11.81 19.87
C ILE A 241 -25.03 11.30 19.95
N LEU A 242 -25.29 10.06 19.52
CA LEU A 242 -26.63 9.46 19.57
C LEU A 242 -27.13 9.27 21.01
N VAL A 243 -26.27 8.88 21.94
CA VAL A 243 -26.59 8.77 23.38
C VAL A 243 -26.91 10.13 23.98
N LEU A 244 -26.10 11.16 23.72
CA LEU A 244 -26.36 12.51 24.21
C LEU A 244 -27.68 13.08 23.64
N PHE A 245 -27.94 12.86 22.35
CA PHE A 245 -29.17 13.30 21.69
C PHE A 245 -30.40 12.62 22.30
N THR A 246 -30.35 11.30 22.50
CA THR A 246 -31.45 10.56 23.14
C THR A 246 -31.69 11.00 24.59
N MET A 247 -30.63 11.20 25.39
CA MET A 247 -30.77 11.74 26.75
C MET A 247 -31.44 13.11 26.78
N GLN A 248 -31.01 14.04 25.91
CA GLN A 248 -31.64 15.36 25.81
C GLN A 248 -33.13 15.27 25.47
N THR A 249 -33.52 14.39 24.55
CA THR A 249 -34.94 14.22 24.19
C THR A 249 -35.80 13.70 25.34
N VAL A 250 -35.28 12.76 26.15
CA VAL A 250 -36.01 12.21 27.30
C VAL A 250 -36.13 13.22 28.44
N VAL A 251 -35.05 13.94 28.76
CA VAL A 251 -35.03 14.91 29.86
C VAL A 251 -35.93 16.12 29.57
N VAL A 252 -35.93 16.63 28.34
CA VAL A 252 -36.82 17.74 27.94
C VAL A 252 -38.30 17.35 28.07
N ASN A 253 -38.66 16.10 27.77
CA ASN A 253 -40.04 15.61 27.93
C ASN A 253 -40.45 15.36 29.39
N LYS A 254 -39.50 15.13 30.31
CA LYS A 254 -39.81 14.88 31.73
C LYS A 254 -40.19 16.15 32.50
N ASN A 255 -39.82 17.33 31.99
CA ASN A 255 -40.10 18.63 32.63
C ASN A 255 -41.49 19.22 32.32
N TRP A 256 -42.41 18.47 31.71
CA TRP A 256 -43.79 18.92 31.56
C TRP A 256 -44.58 18.63 32.85
N PRO A 257 -45.25 19.63 33.48
CA PRO A 257 -46.11 19.36 34.62
C PRO A 257 -47.22 18.42 34.15
N ARG A 258 -47.35 17.28 34.83
CA ARG A 258 -48.53 16.44 34.74
C ARG A 258 -49.68 17.26 35.33
N LEU A 259 -50.55 17.76 34.45
CA LEU A 259 -51.88 18.22 34.81
C LEU A 259 -52.73 17.01 35.21
#